data_AF-A0A0R1M2H8-F1
#
_entry.id   AF-A0A0R1M2H8-F1
#
_cell.length_a   1.000
_cell.length_b   1.000
_cell.length_c   1.000
_cell.angle_alpha   90.00
_cell.angle_beta   90.00
_cell.angle_gamma   90.00
#
_symmetry.space_group_name_H-M   'P 1'
#
loop_
_entity.id
_entity.type
_entity.pdbx_description
1 polymer ?
#
loop_
_entity_poly.entity_id
_entity_poly.type
_entity_poly.pdbx_seq_one_letter_code
_entity_poly.pdbx_strand_id
1 'polypeptide(L)'
;MPKDSIYVPVQVGSNEENFKGFHRDNTGENISSKNKNYCELTAQYWGWKNRNVDVKGLVHYRRFFSNGKTNFFKSKQAKFNDIMNRETLKDLITKHEMILPRKRNYYIETSWSHYKHAHHIEGLEAARAVLVEQYPEYVSVFDEVVNRKEVHMFNMLVARAPIFDEYTTWLFSVLTEVEKRVDISDYSDYEKRILGFVSEILVDVWVEKNKIDYVELPVMFMEKQHWMKKIAAFLFRKFGGKKLEN
;
A
#
# COMPACT_ATOMS: atom_id res chain seq x y z
N MET A 1 -12.01 10.23 13.24
CA MET A 1 -10.70 10.55 12.63
C MET A 1 -9.65 10.64 13.72
N PRO A 2 -8.36 10.38 13.43
CA PRO A 2 -7.27 10.75 14.33
C PRO A 2 -7.34 12.23 14.71
N LYS A 3 -6.90 12.58 15.91
CA LYS A 3 -6.90 13.98 16.40
C LYS A 3 -5.57 14.70 16.17
N ASP A 4 -4.49 13.95 15.98
CA ASP A 4 -3.16 14.55 15.77
C ASP A 4 -3.08 15.24 14.41
N SER A 5 -2.57 16.47 14.40
CA SER A 5 -2.35 17.32 13.23
C SER A 5 -1.45 16.71 12.14
N ILE A 6 -0.67 15.67 12.44
CA ILE A 6 0.11 14.95 11.42
C ILE A 6 -0.78 14.21 10.41
N TYR A 7 -2.05 13.96 10.76
CA TYR A 7 -3.02 13.31 9.88
C TYR A 7 -3.82 14.32 9.09
N VAL A 8 -3.63 14.29 7.78
CA VAL A 8 -4.37 15.12 6.84
C VAL A 8 -5.37 14.24 6.10
N PRO A 9 -6.70 14.42 6.30
CA PRO A 9 -7.69 13.65 5.57
C PRO A 9 -7.70 14.05 4.10
N VAL A 10 -7.59 13.06 3.22
CA VAL A 10 -7.69 13.22 1.77
C VAL A 10 -8.86 12.38 1.27
N GLN A 11 -9.82 13.01 0.60
CA GLN A 11 -10.86 12.34 -0.15
C GLN A 11 -10.31 12.03 -1.54
N VAL A 12 -10.33 10.74 -1.89
CA VAL A 12 -9.76 10.22 -3.13
C VAL A 12 -10.80 10.07 -4.24
N GLY A 13 -10.32 10.12 -5.48
CA GLY A 13 -11.14 9.94 -6.67
C GLY A 13 -11.95 11.18 -7.09
N SER A 14 -12.69 11.02 -8.18
CA SER A 14 -13.30 12.12 -8.93
C SER A 14 -14.76 12.43 -8.55
N ASN A 15 -15.27 11.91 -7.43
CA ASN A 15 -16.65 12.16 -7.00
C ASN A 15 -16.90 13.67 -6.79
N GLU A 16 -18.04 14.19 -7.24
CA GLU A 16 -18.41 15.60 -7.12
C GLU A 16 -18.61 16.07 -5.68
N GLU A 17 -19.06 15.18 -4.79
CA GLU A 17 -19.27 15.50 -3.38
C GLU A 17 -17.96 15.87 -2.70
N ASN A 18 -17.93 17.00 -1.97
CA ASN A 18 -16.76 17.43 -1.20
C ASN A 18 -17.00 17.32 0.30
N PHE A 19 -16.26 16.44 0.98
CA PHE A 19 -16.35 16.30 2.42
C PHE A 19 -15.71 17.51 3.12
N LYS A 20 -16.48 18.21 3.95
CA LYS A 20 -15.99 19.37 4.69
C LYS A 20 -14.77 19.02 5.54
N GLY A 21 -13.69 19.77 5.38
CA GLY A 21 -12.44 19.59 6.11
C GLY A 21 -11.48 18.54 5.53
N PHE A 22 -11.82 17.94 4.38
CA PHE A 22 -10.95 17.01 3.66
C PHE A 22 -10.25 17.75 2.52
N HIS A 23 -8.99 17.40 2.28
CA HIS A 23 -8.34 17.73 1.02
C HIS A 23 -8.87 16.83 -0.09
N ARG A 24 -8.71 17.28 -1.33
CA ARG A 24 -9.10 16.52 -2.52
C ARG A 24 -7.87 16.16 -3.34
N ASP A 25 -7.75 14.88 -3.67
CA ASP A 25 -6.67 14.40 -4.54
C ASP A 25 -6.84 14.82 -6.01
N ASN A 26 -7.97 15.43 -6.39
CA ASN A 26 -8.26 15.94 -7.73
C ASN A 26 -7.86 17.42 -7.94
N THR A 27 -7.01 17.97 -7.06
CA THR A 27 -6.53 19.35 -7.11
C THR A 27 -5.04 19.41 -7.44
N GLY A 28 -4.56 20.50 -8.04
CA GLY A 28 -3.15 20.64 -8.44
C GLY A 28 -2.73 19.56 -9.44
N GLU A 29 -1.46 19.14 -9.39
CA GLU A 29 -0.98 18.03 -10.23
C GLU A 29 -1.48 16.71 -9.65
N ASN A 30 -2.25 15.94 -10.44
CA ASN A 30 -2.94 14.76 -9.93
C ASN A 30 -3.28 13.71 -10.99
N ILE A 31 -3.68 12.54 -10.48
CA ILE A 31 -4.18 11.39 -11.25
C ILE A 31 -5.49 10.84 -10.66
N SER A 32 -6.30 11.71 -10.03
CA SER A 32 -7.51 11.30 -9.29
C SER A 32 -8.52 10.53 -10.16
N SER A 33 -8.60 10.84 -11.46
CA SER A 33 -9.43 10.10 -12.42
C SER A 33 -9.06 8.61 -12.54
N LYS A 34 -7.83 8.24 -12.18
CA LYS A 34 -7.32 6.87 -12.20
C LYS A 34 -7.53 6.10 -10.89
N ASN A 35 -8.26 6.67 -9.92
CA ASN A 35 -8.48 6.06 -8.60
C ASN A 35 -9.08 4.65 -8.67
N LYS A 36 -9.93 4.37 -9.66
CA LYS A 36 -10.50 3.02 -9.87
C LYS A 36 -9.42 1.94 -10.05
N ASN A 37 -8.25 2.31 -10.58
CA ASN A 37 -7.17 1.38 -10.91
C ASN A 37 -6.00 1.49 -9.93
N TYR A 38 -5.66 2.71 -9.53
CA TYR A 38 -4.54 3.04 -8.65
C TYR A 38 -4.91 3.08 -7.16
N CYS A 39 -6.20 3.06 -6.81
CA CYS A 39 -6.68 3.12 -5.44
C CYS A 39 -6.05 4.29 -4.65
N GLU A 40 -5.61 4.05 -3.41
CA GLU A 40 -4.95 5.02 -2.54
C GLU A 40 -3.66 5.63 -3.12
N LEU A 41 -3.05 5.04 -4.15
CA LEU A 41 -1.85 5.61 -4.78
C LEU A 41 -2.15 6.96 -5.44
N THR A 42 -3.41 7.25 -5.78
CA THR A 42 -3.82 8.59 -6.22
C THR A 42 -3.57 9.66 -5.15
N ALA A 43 -3.79 9.34 -3.87
CA ALA A 43 -3.43 10.20 -2.75
C ALA A 43 -1.92 10.27 -2.53
N GLN A 44 -1.19 9.17 -2.74
CA GLN A 44 0.28 9.17 -2.69
C GLN A 44 0.87 10.13 -3.74
N TYR A 45 0.41 10.02 -4.99
CA TYR A 45 0.80 10.89 -6.08
C TYR A 45 0.48 12.36 -5.78
N TRP A 46 -0.74 12.63 -5.32
CA TRP A 46 -1.14 13.98 -4.94
C TRP A 46 -0.27 14.54 -3.80
N GLY A 47 0.01 13.73 -2.78
CA GLY A 47 0.90 14.10 -1.68
C GLY A 47 2.32 14.39 -2.14
N TRP A 48 2.85 13.58 -3.06
CA TRP A 48 4.17 13.78 -3.67
C TRP A 48 4.26 15.15 -4.37
N LYS A 49 3.28 15.47 -5.23
CA LYS A 49 3.32 16.67 -6.08
C LYS A 49 2.91 17.96 -5.38
N ASN A 50 2.02 17.89 -4.41
CA ASN A 50 1.33 19.08 -3.89
C ASN A 50 1.67 19.41 -2.43
N ARG A 51 2.49 18.58 -1.75
CA ARG A 51 2.84 18.81 -0.34
C ARG A 51 4.34 19.01 -0.18
N ASN A 52 4.72 20.16 0.38
CA ASN A 52 6.08 20.46 0.79
C ASN A 52 6.17 20.37 2.33
N VAL A 53 6.64 19.23 2.83
CA VAL A 53 6.77 18.90 4.27
C VAL A 53 7.96 17.97 4.45
N ASP A 54 8.55 17.92 5.67
CA ASP A 54 9.75 17.13 5.94
C ASP A 54 9.54 15.60 5.93
N VAL A 55 8.31 15.18 6.25
CA VAL A 55 7.92 13.78 6.36
C VAL A 55 6.59 13.57 5.64
N LYS A 56 6.55 12.60 4.73
CA LYS A 56 5.37 12.24 3.94
C LYS A 56 4.96 10.81 4.24
N GLY A 57 3.68 10.50 4.13
CA GLY A 57 3.19 9.16 4.39
C GLY A 57 1.77 8.93 3.90
N LEU A 58 1.42 7.66 3.74
CA LEU A 58 0.12 7.19 3.34
C LEU A 58 -0.41 6.16 4.34
N VAL A 59 -1.62 6.40 4.83
CA VAL A 59 -2.39 5.46 5.66
C VAL A 59 -3.82 5.37 5.12
N HIS A 60 -4.54 4.30 5.49
CA HIS A 60 -5.94 4.14 5.08
C HIS A 60 -6.87 4.88 6.04
N TYR A 61 -8.09 5.19 5.59
CA TYR A 61 -9.12 5.80 6.45
C TYR A 61 -9.52 4.94 7.66
N ARG A 62 -9.30 3.62 7.61
CA ARG A 62 -9.65 2.65 8.66
C ARG A 62 -8.48 1.79 9.15
N ARG A 63 -7.25 2.11 8.73
CA ARG A 63 -6.03 1.41 9.16
C ARG A 63 -4.93 2.42 9.44
N PHE A 64 -4.40 2.38 10.65
CA PHE A 64 -3.39 3.35 11.12
C PHE A 64 -2.25 2.61 11.81
N PHE A 65 -1.03 3.15 11.72
CA PHE A 65 0.07 2.72 12.59
C PHE A 65 -0.28 2.96 14.05
N SER A 66 0.13 2.04 14.94
CA SER A 66 0.06 2.27 16.38
C SER A 66 1.35 2.88 16.94
N ASN A 67 1.31 3.31 18.21
CA ASN A 67 2.51 3.65 18.99
C ASN A 67 3.30 2.39 19.42
N GLY A 68 3.44 1.40 18.53
CA GLY A 68 4.23 0.17 18.75
C GLY A 68 3.47 -1.03 19.35
N LYS A 69 2.21 -0.87 19.77
CA LYS A 69 1.43 -1.96 20.40
C LYS A 69 0.47 -2.64 19.41
N THR A 70 0.24 -3.94 19.61
CA THR A 70 -0.84 -4.66 18.92
C THR A 70 -2.14 -4.48 19.71
N ASN A 71 -3.25 -4.20 19.02
CA ASN A 71 -4.52 -3.82 19.68
C ASN A 71 -5.71 -4.68 19.24
N PHE A 72 -5.51 -5.98 19.04
CA PHE A 72 -6.55 -6.88 18.49
C PHE A 72 -7.83 -6.91 19.34
N PHE A 73 -7.71 -6.98 20.67
CA PHE A 73 -8.83 -7.11 21.61
C PHE A 73 -9.24 -5.80 22.29
N LYS A 74 -8.66 -4.67 21.90
CA LYS A 74 -8.96 -3.38 22.51
C LYS A 74 -10.25 -2.77 21.97
N SER A 75 -10.92 -1.98 22.82
CA SER A 75 -12.07 -1.18 22.44
C SER A 75 -11.71 -0.19 21.32
N LYS A 76 -12.71 0.28 20.56
CA LYS A 76 -12.53 1.28 19.51
C LYS A 76 -11.84 2.54 20.04
N GLN A 77 -12.23 3.02 21.22
CA GLN A 77 -11.62 4.18 21.86
C GLN A 77 -10.14 3.95 22.20
N ALA A 78 -9.83 2.80 22.78
CA ALA A 78 -8.44 2.45 23.11
C ALA A 78 -7.57 2.30 21.86
N LYS A 79 -8.13 1.84 20.72
CA LYS A 79 -7.43 1.86 19.43
C LYS A 79 -7.16 3.28 18.94
N PHE A 80 -8.15 4.18 19.00
CA PHE A 80 -7.95 5.59 18.61
C PHE A 80 -6.90 6.30 19.45
N ASN A 81 -6.83 6.00 20.75
CA ASN A 81 -5.85 6.58 21.65
C ASN A 81 -4.43 6.06 21.40
N ASP A 82 -4.27 4.93 20.69
CA ASP A 82 -2.98 4.32 20.41
C ASP A 82 -2.50 4.56 18.96
N ILE A 83 -3.20 5.40 18.20
CA ILE A 83 -2.76 5.80 16.85
C ILE A 83 -1.42 6.54 16.98
N MET A 84 -0.50 6.23 16.07
CA MET A 84 0.83 6.86 16.04
C MET A 84 0.70 8.38 16.11
N ASN A 85 1.29 9.00 17.11
CA ASN A 85 1.26 10.46 17.28
C ASN A 85 2.54 11.11 16.76
N ARG A 86 2.57 12.45 16.78
CA ARG A 86 3.73 13.23 16.34
C ARG A 86 5.02 12.88 17.08
N GLU A 87 4.94 12.62 18.39
CA GLU A 87 6.10 12.30 19.22
C GLU A 87 6.74 10.98 18.79
N THR A 88 5.92 9.94 18.61
CA THR A 88 6.38 8.63 18.13
C THR A 88 6.92 8.72 16.71
N LEU A 89 6.23 9.44 15.81
CA LEU A 89 6.72 9.66 14.45
C LEU A 89 8.10 10.33 14.46
N LYS A 90 8.26 11.40 15.25
CA LYS A 90 9.52 12.14 15.37
C LYS A 90 10.64 11.24 15.88
N ASP A 91 10.40 10.47 16.93
CA ASP A 91 11.41 9.54 17.47
C ASP A 91 11.88 8.53 16.41
N LEU A 92 10.94 7.90 15.70
CA LEU A 92 11.26 6.87 14.72
C LEU A 92 11.96 7.43 13.47
N ILE A 93 11.47 8.54 12.91
CA ILE A 93 12.01 9.09 11.65
C ILE A 93 13.38 9.77 11.82
N THR A 94 13.76 10.09 13.07
CA THR A 94 15.12 10.54 13.39
C THR A 94 16.14 9.40 13.44
N LYS A 95 15.66 8.16 13.63
CA LYS A 95 16.50 6.95 13.72
C LYS A 95 16.49 6.14 12.43
N HIS A 96 15.39 6.20 11.69
CA HIS A 96 15.14 5.42 10.48
C HIS A 96 14.65 6.29 9.33
N GLU A 97 14.81 5.82 8.09
CA GLU A 97 14.40 6.58 6.90
C GLU A 97 12.93 6.39 6.54
N MET A 98 12.40 5.21 6.86
CA MET A 98 11.05 4.80 6.52
C MET A 98 10.40 4.01 7.66
N ILE A 99 9.08 4.09 7.74
CA ILE A 99 8.22 3.30 8.61
C ILE A 99 7.30 2.50 7.71
N LEU A 100 7.31 1.19 7.88
CA LEU A 100 6.47 0.24 7.16
C LEU A 100 5.54 -0.50 8.13
N PRO A 101 4.45 -1.12 7.64
CA PRO A 101 3.66 -2.04 8.44
C PRO A 101 4.53 -3.22 8.88
N ARG A 102 4.11 -3.97 9.89
CA ARG A 102 4.71 -5.30 10.09
C ARG A 102 4.42 -6.19 8.89
N LYS A 103 5.42 -6.94 8.42
CA LYS A 103 5.22 -7.90 7.33
C LYS A 103 4.13 -8.90 7.66
N ARG A 104 3.36 -9.25 6.62
CA ARG A 104 2.41 -10.34 6.70
C ARG A 104 3.10 -11.65 6.34
N ASN A 105 3.04 -12.63 7.24
CA ASN A 105 3.52 -13.98 6.98
C ASN A 105 2.43 -14.83 6.31
N TYR A 106 2.71 -15.37 5.12
CA TYR A 106 1.81 -16.29 4.41
C TYR A 106 1.98 -17.75 4.82
N TYR A 107 3.10 -18.10 5.48
CA TYR A 107 3.50 -19.43 6.00
C TYR A 107 3.59 -20.56 4.95
N ILE A 108 2.62 -20.67 4.05
CA ILE A 108 2.45 -21.79 3.11
C ILE A 108 2.37 -21.35 1.63
N GLU A 109 2.54 -20.06 1.35
CA GLU A 109 2.53 -19.47 0.00
C GLU A 109 3.67 -18.46 -0.14
N THR A 110 4.26 -18.39 -1.33
CA THR A 110 5.09 -17.26 -1.72
C THR A 110 4.21 -16.07 -2.11
N SER A 111 4.75 -14.86 -2.08
CA SER A 111 4.07 -13.64 -2.55
C SER A 111 3.54 -13.81 -3.98
N TRP A 112 4.30 -14.46 -4.87
CA TRP A 112 3.86 -14.82 -6.22
C TRP A 112 2.63 -15.74 -6.22
N SER A 113 2.70 -16.87 -5.51
CA SER A 113 1.57 -17.81 -5.46
C SER A 113 0.34 -17.19 -4.80
N HIS A 114 0.54 -16.37 -3.77
CA HIS A 114 -0.54 -15.67 -3.09
C HIS A 114 -1.23 -14.67 -4.03
N TYR A 115 -0.44 -13.90 -4.77
CA TYR A 115 -0.93 -12.96 -5.76
C TYR A 115 -1.74 -13.68 -6.84
N LYS A 116 -1.20 -14.75 -7.43
CA LYS A 116 -1.87 -15.57 -8.45
C LYS A 116 -3.21 -16.15 -7.97
N HIS A 117 -3.32 -16.51 -6.70
CA HIS A 117 -4.56 -17.03 -6.14
C HIS A 117 -5.57 -15.94 -5.75
N ALA A 118 -5.11 -14.71 -5.53
CA ALA A 118 -5.93 -13.59 -5.11
C ALA A 118 -6.39 -12.69 -6.27
N HIS A 119 -5.57 -12.60 -7.33
CA HIS A 119 -5.64 -11.63 -8.41
C HIS A 119 -5.24 -12.25 -9.76
N HIS A 120 -5.59 -11.57 -10.84
CA HIS A 120 -5.06 -11.85 -12.18
C HIS A 120 -3.54 -11.57 -12.20
N ILE A 121 -2.74 -12.56 -12.61
CA ILE A 121 -1.27 -12.55 -12.49
C ILE A 121 -0.59 -11.56 -13.44
N GLU A 122 -1.30 -11.18 -14.51
CA GLU A 122 -0.82 -10.37 -15.64
C GLU A 122 -0.20 -9.05 -15.18
N GLY A 123 -0.73 -8.45 -14.10
CA GLY A 123 -0.16 -7.23 -13.53
C GLY A 123 1.25 -7.40 -12.99
N LEU A 124 1.51 -8.51 -12.31
CA LEU A 124 2.81 -8.80 -11.71
C LEU A 124 3.82 -9.29 -12.77
N GLU A 125 3.36 -10.04 -13.77
CA GLU A 125 4.16 -10.41 -14.94
C GLU A 125 4.57 -9.18 -15.75
N ALA A 126 3.63 -8.26 -16.02
CA ALA A 126 3.92 -7.00 -16.68
C ALA A 126 4.89 -6.14 -15.88
N ALA A 127 4.75 -6.07 -14.55
CA ALA A 127 5.70 -5.36 -13.70
C ALA A 127 7.12 -5.92 -13.83
N ARG A 128 7.28 -7.25 -13.80
CA ARG A 128 8.59 -7.89 -14.01
C ARG A 128 9.15 -7.56 -15.40
N ALA A 129 8.34 -7.60 -16.45
CA ALA A 129 8.77 -7.25 -17.81
C ALA A 129 9.26 -5.80 -17.90
N VAL A 130 8.55 -4.86 -17.29
CA VAL A 130 8.98 -3.45 -17.20
C VAL A 130 10.32 -3.34 -16.48
N LEU A 131 10.52 -4.07 -15.37
CA LEU A 131 11.81 -4.06 -14.66
C LEU A 131 12.93 -4.63 -15.52
N VAL A 132 12.71 -5.71 -16.27
CA VAL A 132 13.72 -6.27 -17.18
C VAL A 132 14.17 -5.25 -18.23
N GLU A 133 13.24 -4.47 -18.76
CA GLU A 133 13.53 -3.51 -19.83
C GLU A 133 14.13 -2.19 -19.32
N GLN A 134 13.64 -1.68 -18.20
CA GLN A 134 13.92 -0.30 -17.75
C GLN A 134 14.74 -0.22 -16.47
N TYR A 135 14.72 -1.27 -15.65
CA TYR A 135 15.35 -1.32 -14.33
C TYR A 135 16.01 -2.70 -14.11
N PRO A 136 16.89 -3.17 -15.02
CA PRO A 136 17.44 -4.52 -14.97
C PRO A 136 18.14 -4.82 -13.64
N GLU A 137 18.65 -3.81 -12.96
CA GLU A 137 19.28 -3.90 -11.65
C GLU A 137 18.31 -4.23 -10.50
N TYR A 138 16.99 -4.13 -10.71
CA TYR A 138 15.93 -4.49 -9.75
C TYR A 138 15.44 -5.93 -9.94
N VAL A 139 15.72 -6.57 -11.07
CA VAL A 139 15.11 -7.87 -11.44
C VAL A 139 15.47 -8.98 -10.45
N SER A 140 16.73 -9.07 -10.02
CA SER A 140 17.14 -10.10 -9.06
C SER A 140 16.45 -9.94 -7.71
N VAL A 141 16.28 -8.69 -7.25
CA VAL A 141 15.57 -8.37 -6.01
C VAL A 141 14.08 -8.66 -6.14
N PHE A 142 13.48 -8.31 -7.29
CA PHE A 142 12.09 -8.65 -7.58
C PHE A 142 11.86 -10.16 -7.50
N ASP A 143 12.68 -10.94 -8.18
CA ASP A 143 12.59 -12.40 -8.20
C ASP A 143 12.75 -13.00 -6.81
N GLU A 144 13.61 -12.42 -5.97
CA GLU A 144 13.74 -12.83 -4.58
C GLU A 144 12.46 -12.50 -3.77
N VAL A 145 11.99 -11.25 -3.82
CA VAL A 145 10.82 -10.77 -3.08
C VAL A 145 9.57 -11.58 -3.41
N VAL A 146 9.31 -11.85 -4.69
CA VAL A 146 8.10 -12.61 -5.08
C VAL A 146 8.15 -14.08 -4.65
N ASN A 147 9.34 -14.63 -4.40
CA ASN A 147 9.53 -16.00 -3.92
C ASN A 147 9.53 -16.14 -2.39
N ARG A 148 9.52 -15.04 -1.64
CA ARG A 148 9.42 -15.06 -0.17
C ARG A 148 8.00 -15.28 0.31
N LYS A 149 7.87 -15.65 1.59
CA LYS A 149 6.59 -15.92 2.26
C LYS A 149 6.14 -14.80 3.20
N GLU A 150 6.78 -13.65 3.09
CA GLU A 150 6.48 -12.45 3.87
C GLU A 150 6.50 -11.23 2.96
N VAL A 151 5.63 -10.26 3.23
CA VAL A 151 5.48 -9.05 2.41
C VAL A 151 4.89 -7.89 3.21
N HIS A 152 5.27 -6.66 2.90
CA HIS A 152 4.60 -5.47 3.39
C HIS A 152 3.29 -5.19 2.62
N MET A 153 2.16 -5.32 3.30
CA MET A 153 0.85 -5.13 2.66
C MET A 153 0.30 -3.70 2.83
N PHE A 154 -0.73 -3.39 2.07
CA PHE A 154 -1.59 -2.21 2.18
C PHE A 154 -1.04 -0.90 1.60
N ASN A 155 0.10 -0.87 0.91
CA ASN A 155 0.67 0.41 0.42
C ASN A 155 0.80 1.49 1.53
N MET A 156 0.92 1.07 2.79
CA MET A 156 1.06 1.98 3.93
C MET A 156 2.54 2.22 4.17
N LEU A 157 2.93 3.50 4.26
CA LEU A 157 4.30 3.88 4.57
C LEU A 157 4.36 5.29 5.14
N VAL A 158 5.41 5.61 5.88
CA VAL A 158 5.78 6.97 6.24
C VAL A 158 7.28 7.11 6.08
N ALA A 159 7.77 8.14 5.42
CA ALA A 159 9.19 8.32 5.16
C ALA A 159 9.59 9.79 5.20
N ARG A 160 10.88 10.06 5.34
CA ARG A 160 11.43 11.39 5.05
C ARG A 160 11.07 11.77 3.61
N ALA A 161 10.79 13.05 3.38
CA ALA A 161 10.28 13.50 2.08
C ALA A 161 11.15 13.09 0.88
N PRO A 162 12.51 13.15 0.92
CA PRO A 162 13.33 12.68 -0.19
C PRO A 162 13.11 11.19 -0.52
N ILE A 163 13.08 10.33 0.50
CA ILE A 163 12.86 8.88 0.35
C ILE A 163 11.46 8.58 -0.20
N PHE A 164 10.44 9.28 0.33
CA PHE A 164 9.07 9.16 -0.17
C PHE A 164 8.98 9.56 -1.64
N ASP A 165 9.62 10.66 -2.02
CA ASP A 165 9.56 11.22 -3.36
C ASP A 165 10.34 10.37 -4.38
N GLU A 166 11.51 9.84 -3.99
CA GLU A 166 12.28 8.88 -4.80
C GLU A 166 11.50 7.57 -5.02
N TYR A 167 10.94 6.99 -3.95
CA TYR A 167 10.09 5.81 -4.06
C TYR A 167 8.90 6.06 -4.98
N THR A 168 8.19 7.18 -4.77
CA THR A 168 6.99 7.50 -5.54
C THR A 168 7.35 7.74 -7.01
N THR A 169 8.47 8.41 -7.29
CA THR A 169 8.95 8.61 -8.67
C THR A 169 9.19 7.27 -9.37
N TRP A 170 9.94 6.37 -8.75
CA TRP A 170 10.22 5.04 -9.30
C TRP A 170 8.97 4.16 -9.42
N LEU A 171 8.10 4.17 -8.41
CA LEU A 171 6.86 3.39 -8.43
C LEU A 171 5.99 3.81 -9.61
N PHE A 172 5.81 5.11 -9.82
CA PHE A 172 4.96 5.60 -10.90
C PHE A 172 5.57 5.44 -12.29
N SER A 173 6.91 5.48 -12.44
CA SER A 173 7.53 5.14 -13.72
C SER A 173 7.27 3.66 -14.09
N VAL A 174 7.33 2.74 -13.12
CA VAL A 174 7.00 1.32 -13.37
C VAL A 174 5.50 1.13 -13.64
N LEU A 175 4.62 1.65 -12.75
CA LEU A 175 3.18 1.39 -12.85
C LEU A 175 2.54 2.00 -14.10
N THR A 176 3.04 3.14 -14.60
CA THR A 176 2.53 3.73 -15.84
C THR A 176 2.86 2.89 -17.08
N GLU A 177 3.93 2.11 -17.04
CA GLU A 177 4.26 1.15 -18.10
C GLU A 177 3.46 -0.14 -17.96
N VAL A 178 3.20 -0.60 -16.72
CA VAL A 178 2.27 -1.72 -16.48
C VAL A 178 0.87 -1.40 -16.98
N GLU A 179 0.37 -0.19 -16.71
CA GLU A 179 -0.94 0.30 -17.16
C GLU A 179 -1.11 0.20 -18.69
N LYS A 180 -0.03 0.41 -19.46
CA LYS A 180 -0.06 0.33 -20.93
C LYS A 180 -0.07 -1.10 -21.47
N ARG A 181 0.36 -2.08 -20.66
CA ARG A 181 0.62 -3.47 -21.10
C ARG A 181 -0.51 -4.42 -20.75
N VAL A 182 -1.38 -4.06 -19.82
CA VAL A 182 -2.44 -4.95 -19.33
C VAL A 182 -3.81 -4.39 -19.69
N ASP A 183 -4.54 -5.12 -20.54
CA ASP A 183 -5.94 -4.81 -20.81
C ASP A 183 -6.82 -5.31 -19.66
N ILE A 184 -7.55 -4.38 -19.04
CA ILE A 184 -8.44 -4.62 -17.91
C ILE A 184 -9.91 -4.39 -18.26
N SER A 185 -10.24 -4.26 -19.55
CA SER A 185 -11.60 -3.93 -20.02
C SER A 185 -12.63 -4.92 -19.49
N ASP A 186 -12.29 -6.21 -19.54
CA ASP A 186 -13.13 -7.33 -19.10
C ASP A 186 -12.95 -7.71 -17.62
N TYR A 187 -12.12 -6.97 -16.87
CA TYR A 187 -11.92 -7.25 -15.45
C TYR A 187 -13.11 -6.76 -14.61
N SER A 188 -13.44 -7.51 -13.56
CA SER A 188 -14.36 -7.04 -12.52
C SER A 188 -13.86 -5.73 -11.88
N ASP A 189 -14.76 -4.94 -11.28
CA ASP A 189 -14.39 -3.70 -10.60
C ASP A 189 -13.33 -3.91 -9.50
N TYR A 190 -13.33 -5.08 -8.86
CA TYR A 190 -12.30 -5.44 -7.89
C TYR A 190 -10.94 -5.70 -8.54
N GLU A 191 -10.90 -6.44 -9.66
CA GLU A 191 -9.65 -6.76 -10.36
C GLU A 191 -9.08 -5.57 -11.15
N LYS A 192 -9.92 -4.59 -11.52
CA LYS A 192 -9.45 -3.32 -12.12
C LYS A 192 -8.48 -2.53 -11.23
N ARG A 193 -8.44 -2.84 -9.93
CA ARG A 193 -7.50 -2.29 -8.92
C ARG A 193 -6.07 -2.83 -9.05
N ILE A 194 -5.74 -3.48 -10.17
CA ILE A 194 -4.49 -4.19 -10.43
C ILE A 194 -3.25 -3.41 -10.04
N LEU A 195 -3.19 -2.11 -10.33
CA LEU A 195 -2.00 -1.28 -10.05
C LEU A 195 -1.80 -1.04 -8.55
N GLY A 196 -2.89 -0.95 -7.79
CA GLY A 196 -2.84 -0.95 -6.33
C GLY A 196 -2.37 -2.29 -5.74
N PHE A 197 -2.65 -3.42 -6.41
CA PHE A 197 -2.16 -4.74 -5.97
C PHE A 197 -0.68 -4.95 -6.33
N VAL A 198 -0.27 -4.55 -7.53
CA VAL A 198 1.14 -4.64 -7.96
C VAL A 198 2.04 -3.80 -7.04
N SER A 199 1.60 -2.59 -6.66
CA SER A 199 2.38 -1.72 -5.78
C SER A 199 2.64 -2.31 -4.39
N GLU A 200 1.75 -3.16 -3.87
CA GLU A 200 1.96 -3.81 -2.56
C GLU A 200 3.20 -4.72 -2.59
N ILE A 201 3.56 -5.29 -3.75
CA ILE A 201 4.79 -6.07 -3.90
C ILE A 201 5.99 -5.15 -4.17
N LEU A 202 5.81 -4.14 -5.01
CA LEU A 202 6.92 -3.29 -5.48
C LEU A 202 7.57 -2.46 -4.36
N VAL A 203 6.88 -2.18 -3.25
CA VAL A 203 7.47 -1.48 -2.11
C VAL A 203 8.68 -2.25 -1.54
N ASP A 204 8.57 -3.56 -1.39
CA ASP A 204 9.65 -4.40 -0.86
C ASP A 204 10.82 -4.46 -1.83
N VAL A 205 10.52 -4.57 -3.12
CA VAL A 205 11.52 -4.57 -4.19
C VAL A 205 12.34 -3.27 -4.15
N TRP A 206 11.67 -2.12 -4.01
CA TRP A 206 12.36 -0.83 -3.95
C TRP A 206 13.18 -0.66 -2.68
N VAL A 207 12.59 -0.96 -1.52
CA VAL A 207 13.25 -0.84 -0.21
C VAL A 207 14.52 -1.66 -0.16
N GLU A 208 14.47 -2.92 -0.61
CA GLU A 208 15.61 -3.82 -0.55
C GLU A 208 16.68 -3.48 -1.59
N LYS A 209 16.27 -3.12 -2.81
CA LYS A 209 17.21 -2.73 -3.85
C LYS A 209 18.02 -1.50 -3.45
N ASN A 210 17.36 -0.51 -2.85
CA ASN A 210 17.98 0.76 -2.45
C ASN A 210 18.53 0.72 -1.02
N LYS A 211 18.39 -0.41 -0.32
CA LYS A 211 18.88 -0.63 1.05
C LYS A 211 18.40 0.43 2.04
N ILE A 212 17.12 0.78 1.92
CA ILE A 212 16.50 1.80 2.76
C ILE A 212 16.40 1.28 4.20
N ASP A 213 16.91 2.06 5.15
CA ASP A 213 16.73 1.71 6.56
C ASP A 213 15.30 2.02 7.01
N TYR A 214 14.63 0.99 7.56
CA TYR A 214 13.22 1.07 7.92
C TYR A 214 12.92 0.41 9.27
N VAL A 215 11.82 0.84 9.88
CA VAL A 215 11.25 0.24 11.09
C VAL A 215 9.82 -0.21 10.84
N GLU A 216 9.45 -1.37 11.40
CA GLU A 216 8.09 -1.91 11.26
C GLU A 216 7.20 -1.56 12.46
N LEU A 217 6.01 -1.04 12.19
CA LEU A 217 4.98 -0.78 13.19
C LEU A 217 3.73 -1.65 12.99
N PRO A 218 3.07 -2.07 14.08
CA PRO A 218 1.77 -2.71 13.96
C PRO A 218 0.74 -1.80 13.30
N VAL A 219 -0.05 -2.37 12.40
CA VAL A 219 -1.23 -1.70 11.84
C VAL A 219 -2.47 -2.07 12.63
N MET A 220 -3.20 -1.05 13.07
CA MET A 220 -4.48 -1.19 13.75
C MET A 220 -5.64 -1.14 12.77
N PHE A 221 -6.54 -2.11 12.91
CA PHE A 221 -7.81 -2.13 12.19
C PHE A 221 -8.91 -1.54 13.05
N MET A 222 -9.55 -0.47 12.55
CA MET A 222 -10.61 0.24 13.27
C MET A 222 -11.96 -0.50 13.23
N GLU A 223 -12.11 -1.45 12.32
CA GLU A 223 -13.28 -2.31 12.16
C GLU A 223 -13.04 -3.72 12.72
N LYS A 224 -14.13 -4.42 13.07
CA LYS A 224 -14.09 -5.83 13.49
C LYS A 224 -13.50 -6.69 12.38
N GLN A 225 -12.50 -7.51 12.71
CA GLN A 225 -11.87 -8.43 11.77
C GLN A 225 -12.47 -9.83 11.93
N HIS A 226 -13.17 -10.33 10.91
CA HIS A 226 -13.69 -11.70 10.90
C HIS A 226 -12.60 -12.70 10.48
N TRP A 227 -11.64 -12.95 11.37
CA TRP A 227 -10.46 -13.78 11.09
C TRP A 227 -10.79 -15.19 10.62
N MET A 228 -11.79 -15.85 11.21
CA MET A 228 -12.24 -17.18 10.76
C MET A 228 -12.70 -17.18 9.30
N LYS A 229 -13.49 -16.18 8.88
CA LYS A 229 -13.92 -16.04 7.49
C LYS A 229 -12.75 -15.77 6.55
N LYS A 230 -11.77 -14.96 6.97
CA LYS A 230 -10.57 -14.66 6.17
C LYS A 230 -9.70 -15.90 5.96
N ILE A 231 -9.50 -16.71 7.02
CA ILE A 231 -8.75 -17.97 6.94
C ILE A 231 -9.47 -18.97 6.06
N ALA A 232 -10.78 -19.16 6.24
CA ALA A 232 -11.58 -20.05 5.39
C ALA A 232 -11.55 -19.63 3.91
N ALA A 233 -11.73 -18.33 3.62
CA ALA A 233 -11.66 -17.81 2.26
C ALA A 233 -10.26 -17.97 1.65
N PHE A 234 -9.20 -17.82 2.45
CA PHE A 234 -7.83 -18.08 2.01
C PHE A 234 -7.60 -19.55 1.63
N LEU A 235 -7.99 -20.49 2.51
CA LEU A 235 -7.87 -21.92 2.24
C LEU A 235 -8.70 -22.32 1.00
N PHE A 236 -9.92 -21.80 0.88
CA PHE A 236 -10.78 -22.06 -0.27
C PHE A 236 -10.16 -21.62 -1.59
N ARG A 237 -9.57 -20.40 -1.65
CA ARG A 237 -8.84 -19.93 -2.85
C ARG A 237 -7.63 -20.80 -3.17
N LYS A 238 -6.87 -21.20 -2.15
CA LYS A 238 -5.67 -22.03 -2.31
C LYS A 238 -5.97 -23.40 -2.93
N PHE A 239 -7.09 -24.02 -2.56
CA PHE A 239 -7.47 -25.35 -3.05
C PHE A 239 -8.45 -25.32 -4.24
N GLY A 240 -8.43 -24.24 -5.04
CA GLY A 240 -9.14 -24.18 -6.33
C GLY A 240 -10.61 -23.79 -6.26
N GLY A 241 -11.10 -23.28 -5.13
CA GLY A 241 -12.44 -22.73 -5.03
C GLY A 241 -12.57 -21.43 -5.84
N LYS A 242 -13.49 -21.42 -6.83
CA LYS A 242 -13.81 -20.19 -7.60
C LYS A 242 -14.38 -19.12 -6.68
N LYS A 243 -13.96 -17.85 -6.86
CA LYS A 243 -14.42 -16.68 -6.12
C LYS A 243 -15.95 -16.71 -5.96
N LEU A 244 -16.44 -16.54 -4.73
CA LEU A 244 -17.81 -16.05 -4.53
C LEU A 244 -17.76 -14.56 -4.88
N GLU A 245 -18.25 -14.21 -6.06
CA GLU A 245 -18.48 -12.83 -6.45
C GLU A 245 -19.57 -12.27 -5.53
N ASN A 246 -19.22 -11.24 -4.76
CA ASN A 246 -20.17 -10.35 -4.08
C ASN A 246 -20.10 -9.00 -4.77
#